data_AF-Q8EDQ1-F1
#
_entry.id   AF-Q8EDQ1-F1
#
_cell.length_a   1.000
_cell.length_b   1.000
_cell.length_c   1.000
_cell.angle_alpha   90.00
_cell.angle_beta   90.00
_cell.angle_gamma   90.00
#
_symmetry.space_group_name_H-M   'P 1'
#
loop_
_entity.id
_entity.type
_entity.pdbx_description
1 polymer ?
#
loop_
_entity_poly.entity_id
_entity_poly.type
_entity_poly.pdbx_seq_one_letter_code
_entity_poly.pdbx_strand_id
1 'polypeptide(L)' 'MLILIKPAKAAVPVRKPNGEYLKADGEKVERSSFWVRRLNDGDVVELKKAKAGA' A
#
# COMPACT_ATOMS: atom_id res chain seq x y z
N MET A 1 2.43 -13.13 -2.43
CA MET A 1 3.63 -12.25 -2.30
C MET A 1 3.25 -11.06 -1.44
N LEU A 2 4.06 -10.68 -0.44
CA LEU A 2 3.79 -9.50 0.39
C LEU A 2 4.39 -8.24 -0.25
N ILE A 3 3.65 -7.13 -0.22
CA ILE A 3 4.09 -5.81 -0.65
C ILE A 3 3.97 -4.83 0.50
N LEU A 4 4.91 -3.88 0.58
CA LEU A 4 4.87 -2.81 1.56
C LEU A 4 4.20 -1.60 0.91
N ILE A 5 3.05 -1.18 1.42
CA ILE A 5 2.29 -0.06 0.85
C ILE A 5 1.92 0.94 1.94
N LYS A 6 1.74 2.20 1.55
CA LYS A 6 1.18 3.25 2.41
C LYS A 6 0.13 4.07 1.66
N PRO A 7 -0.78 4.76 2.36
CA PRO A 7 -1.66 5.74 1.74
C PRO A 7 -0.85 6.78 0.97
N ALA A 8 -1.26 7.11 -0.26
CA ALA A 8 -0.59 8.12 -1.07
C ALA A 8 -0.73 9.52 -0.46
N LYS A 9 -1.85 9.76 0.24
CA LYS A 9 -2.17 11.02 0.92
C LYS A 9 -2.44 10.74 2.40
N ALA A 10 -1.70 11.38 3.31
CA ALA A 10 -1.88 11.20 4.75
C ALA A 10 -3.28 11.63 5.24
N ALA A 11 -3.91 12.58 4.55
CA ALA A 11 -5.26 13.06 4.87
C ALA A 11 -6.38 12.12 4.40
N VAL A 12 -6.09 11.13 3.54
CA VAL A 12 -7.10 10.22 2.99
C VAL A 12 -6.88 8.81 3.56
N PRO A 13 -7.70 8.38 4.53
CA PRO A 13 -7.55 7.08 5.15
C PRO A 13 -7.96 5.98 4.17
N VAL A 14 -7.04 5.08 3.83
CA VAL A 14 -7.30 3.96 2.92
C VAL A 14 -7.78 2.76 3.73
N ARG A 15 -8.95 2.22 3.39
CA ARG A 15 -9.49 1.01 4.02
C ARG A 15 -8.85 -0.25 3.44
N LYS A 16 -8.57 -1.20 4.33
CA LYS A 16 -8.21 -2.59 4.06
C LYS A 16 -9.48 -3.43 3.80
N PRO A 17 -9.35 -4.63 3.21
CA PRO A 17 -10.50 -5.52 2.98
C PRO A 17 -11.21 -5.96 4.26
N ASN A 18 -10.49 -6.00 5.39
CA ASN A 18 -11.03 -6.34 6.71
C ASN A 18 -11.79 -5.18 7.38
N GLY A 19 -11.95 -4.04 6.71
CA GLY A 19 -12.66 -2.86 7.23
C GLY A 19 -11.81 -1.89 8.06
N GLU A 20 -10.60 -2.30 8.46
CA GLU A 20 -9.66 -1.42 9.15
C GLU A 20 -8.95 -0.45 8.19
N TYR A 21 -8.22 0.53 8.74
CA TYR A 21 -7.41 1.44 7.94
C TYR A 21 -5.96 0.94 7.78
N LEU A 22 -5.38 1.27 6.63
CA LEU A 22 -3.96 1.07 6.36
C LEU A 22 -3.14 2.08 7.18
N LYS A 23 -2.03 1.64 7.78
CA LYS A 23 -1.14 2.53 8.55
C LYS A 23 -0.57 3.64 7.66
N ALA A 24 -0.54 4.87 8.20
CA ALA A 24 0.00 6.04 7.50
C ALA A 24 1.49 5.89 7.16
N ASP A 25 2.26 5.25 8.04
CA ASP A 25 3.69 4.96 7.85
C ASP A 25 3.95 3.81 6.86
N GLY A 26 2.90 3.09 6.47
CA GLY A 26 2.94 1.93 5.61
C GLY A 26 2.90 0.60 6.35
N GLU A 27 2.40 -0.42 5.67
CA GLU A 27 2.18 -1.76 6.21
C GLU A 27 2.44 -2.82 5.15
N LYS A 28 2.92 -4.00 5.59
CA LYS A 28 3.09 -5.16 4.71
C LYS A 28 1.74 -5.83 4.56
N VAL A 29 1.25 -5.88 3.33
CA VAL A 29 -0.02 -6.54 2.98
C VAL A 29 0.23 -7.61 1.94
N GLU A 30 -0.67 -8.58 1.86
CA GLU A 30 -0.64 -9.53 0.76
C GLU A 30 -1.05 -8.86 -0.55
N ARG A 31 -0.25 -9.05 -1.60
CA ARG A 31 -0.53 -8.54 -2.94
C ARG A 31 -1.75 -9.26 -3.51
N SER A 32 -2.90 -8.58 -3.46
CA SER A 32 -4.18 -9.02 -4.01
C SER A 32 -4.69 -8.02 -5.05
N SER A 33 -5.68 -8.42 -5.86
CA SER A 33 -6.29 -7.55 -6.88
C SER A 33 -6.84 -6.24 -6.29
N PHE A 34 -7.25 -6.26 -5.02
CA PHE A 34 -7.70 -5.08 -4.26
C PHE A 34 -6.60 -4.01 -4.13
N TRP A 35 -5.38 -4.44 -3.79
CA TRP A 35 -4.24 -3.53 -3.63
C TRP A 35 -3.63 -3.13 -4.96
N VAL A 36 -3.59 -4.05 -5.93
CA VAL A 36 -3.16 -3.74 -7.31
C VAL A 36 -4.04 -2.64 -7.91
N ARG A 37 -5.35 -2.72 -7.73
CA ARG A 37 -6.26 -1.66 -8.17
C ARG A 37 -5.97 -0.32 -7.50
N ARG A 38 -5.81 -0.28 -6.17
CA ARG A 38 -5.48 0.96 -5.45
C ARG A 38 -4.13 1.56 -5.81
N LEU A 39 -3.16 0.71 -6.13
CA LEU A 39 -1.86 1.15 -6.66
C LEU A 39 -2.03 1.83 -8.02
N ASN A 40 -2.88 1.29 -8.89
CA ASN A 40 -3.17 1.88 -10.20
C ASN A 40 -4.02 3.16 -10.09
N ASP A 41 -4.99 3.18 -9.17
CA ASP A 41 -5.86 4.34 -8.91
C ASP A 41 -5.07 5.48 -8.21
N GLY A 42 -3.91 5.18 -7.63
CA GLY A 42 -3.07 6.14 -6.91
C GLY A 42 -3.51 6.42 -5.47
N ASP A 43 -4.39 5.57 -4.91
CA ASP A 43 -4.82 5.64 -3.50
C ASP A 43 -3.69 5.25 -2.54
N VAL A 44 -2.84 4.30 -2.96
CA VAL A 44 -1.69 3.82 -2.20
C VAL A 44 -0.45 3.83 -3.05
N VAL A 45 0.70 3.93 -2.41
CA VAL A 45 2.02 3.84 -3.05
C VAL A 45 2.80 2.68 -2.47
N GLU A 46 3.49 1.93 -3.33
CA GLU A 46 4.39 0.86 -2.91
C GLU A 46 5.69 1.48 -2.39
N LEU A 47 6.00 1.21 -1.12
CA LEU A 47 7.28 1.52 -0.51
C LEU A 47 8.28 0.47 -1.00
N LYS A 48 8.78 0.64 -2.23
CA LYS A 48 9.92 -0.13 -2.68
C LYS A 48 11.09 0.22 -1.78
N LYS A 49 11.55 -0.75 -0.97
CA LYS A 49 12.92 -0.69 -0.47
C LYS A 49 13.76 -0.59 -1.73
N ALA A 50 14.46 0.54 -1.92
CA ALA A 50 15.30 0.75 -3.08
C ALA A 50 16.08 -0.54 -3.28
N LYS A 51 15.89 -1.15 -4.46
CA LYS A 51 16.64 -2.33 -4.84
C LYS A 51 18.10 -1.90 -4.67
N ALA A 52 18.78 -2.41 -3.65
CA ALA A 52 20.22 -2.31 -3.56
C ALA A 52 20.73 -3.12 -4.74
N GLY A 53 20.80 -2.45 -5.89
CA GLY A 53 21.27 -2.99 -7.14
C GLY A 53 22.71 -2.58 -7.26
N ALA A 54 23.59 -3.56 -7.10
CA ALA A 54 24.80 -3.82 -7.88
C ALA A 54 25.66 -4.80 -7.06
#